data_AF-A0A7K5LV99-F1
#
_entry.id   AF-A0A7K5LV99-F1
#
_cell.length_a   1.000
_cell.length_b   1.000
_cell.length_c   1.000
_cell.angle_alpha   90.00
_cell.angle_beta   90.00
_cell.angle_gamma   90.00
#
_symmetry.space_group_name_H-M   'P 1'
#
loop_
_entity.id
_entity.type
_entity.pdbx_description
1 polymer ?
#
loop_
_entity_poly.entity_id
_entity_poly.type
_entity_poly.pdbx_seq_one_letter_code
_entity_poly.pdbx_strand_id
1 'polypeptide(L)' 'QAGCGPHCDLPEPVAVPDPGVNFNLWRSLDAGSRAQEVAGGQAALAAAVLRARELL' A
#
# COMPACT_ATOMS: atom_id res chain seq x y z
N GLN A 1 -1.44 6.84 -21.10
CA GLN A 1 -2.82 6.40 -20.77
C GLN A 1 -2.68 5.15 -19.90
N ALA A 2 -3.25 5.14 -18.68
CA ALA A 2 -3.20 3.96 -17.83
C ALA A 2 -4.16 2.90 -18.40
N GLY A 3 -3.64 1.70 -18.65
CA GLY A 3 -4.21 0.72 -19.57
C GLY A 3 -5.34 -0.17 -19.02
N CYS A 4 -5.93 0.16 -17.88
CA CYS A 4 -7.07 -0.61 -17.38
C CYS A 4 -8.21 0.30 -16.94
N GLY A 5 -9.36 0.08 -17.59
CA GLY A 5 -10.65 0.66 -17.19
C GLY A 5 -11.38 -0.26 -16.21
N PRO A 6 -12.72 -0.31 -16.23
CA PRO A 6 -13.53 -1.12 -15.32
C PRO A 6 -13.19 -2.62 -15.31
N HIS A 7 -12.50 -3.12 -16.34
CA HIS A 7 -12.03 -4.51 -16.42
C HIS A 7 -10.98 -4.89 -15.35
N CYS A 8 -10.40 -3.92 -14.63
CA CYS A 8 -9.51 -4.21 -13.50
C CYS A 8 -10.16 -3.96 -12.13
N ASP A 9 -11.46 -3.68 -12.09
CA ASP A 9 -12.14 -3.55 -10.81
C ASP A 9 -12.15 -4.92 -10.12
N LEU A 10 -11.68 -4.95 -8.88
CA LEU A 10 -11.76 -6.15 -8.06
C LEU A 10 -13.22 -6.35 -7.64
N PRO A 11 -13.70 -7.60 -7.54
CA PRO A 11 -15.09 -7.91 -7.19
C PRO A 11 -15.47 -7.45 -5.78
N GLU A 12 -14.49 -7.29 -4.89
CA GLU A 12 -14.63 -6.71 -3.56
C GLU A 12 -13.47 -5.74 -3.25
N PRO A 13 -13.69 -4.74 -2.37
CA PRO A 13 -12.62 -3.84 -1.95
C PRO A 13 -11.50 -4.58 -1.20
N VAL A 14 -10.24 -4.31 -1.57
CA VAL A 14 -9.06 -4.81 -0.87
C VAL A 14 -8.44 -3.69 -0.05
N ALA A 15 -8.23 -3.93 1.24
CA ALA A 15 -7.56 -2.98 2.12
C ALA A 15 -6.09 -2.80 1.72
N VAL A 16 -5.64 -1.55 1.61
CA VAL A 16 -4.26 -1.18 1.28
C VAL A 16 -3.71 -0.20 2.32
N PRO A 17 -2.38 -0.15 2.55
CA PRO A 17 -1.80 0.88 3.40
C PRO A 17 -2.02 2.28 2.79
N ASP A 18 -2.14 3.29 3.65
CA ASP A 18 -2.18 4.68 3.20
C ASP A 18 -0.84 5.05 2.53
N PRO A 19 -0.83 5.50 1.27
CA PRO A 19 0.40 5.90 0.59
C PRO A 19 0.84 7.32 0.99
N GLY A 20 0.02 8.05 1.74
CA GLY A 20 0.30 9.40 2.18
C GLY A 20 1.51 9.46 3.11
N VAL A 21 2.42 10.39 2.84
CA VAL A 21 3.54 10.69 3.74
C VAL A 21 3.45 12.16 4.14
N ASN A 22 3.33 12.40 5.44
CA ASN A 22 3.53 13.75 5.97
C ASN A 22 5.03 14.04 6.07
N PHE A 23 5.56 14.82 5.13
CA PHE A 23 7.00 15.12 5.06
C PHE A 23 7.54 15.91 6.26
N ASN A 24 6.70 16.61 7.02
CA ASN A 24 7.14 17.29 8.25
C ASN A 24 7.40 16.28 9.35
N LEU A 25 6.45 15.36 9.57
CA LEU A 25 6.62 14.25 10.51
C LEU A 25 7.74 13.30 10.08
N TRP A 26 7.74 12.90 8.80
CA TRP A 26 8.72 11.96 8.26
C TRP A 26 10.15 12.42 8.52
N ARG A 27 10.44 13.71 8.30
CA ARG A 27 11.77 14.30 8.51
C ARG A 27 12.19 14.33 9.98
N SER A 28 11.26 14.39 10.92
CA SER A 28 11.58 14.34 12.36
C SER A 28 11.82 12.93 12.90
N LEU A 29 11.38 11.88 12.19
CA LEU A 29 11.61 10.49 12.59
C LEU A 29 13.08 10.09 12.40
N ASP A 30 13.57 9.24 13.30
CA ASP A 30 14.86 8.56 13.13
C ASP A 30 14.79 7.47 12.04
N ALA A 31 15.96 7.00 11.61
CA ALA A 31 16.06 6.02 10.52
C ALA A 31 15.37 4.68 10.85
N GLY A 32 15.38 4.25 12.11
CA GLY A 32 14.71 3.02 12.55
C GLY A 32 13.19 3.15 12.46
N SER A 33 12.63 4.25 12.95
CA SER A 33 11.20 4.55 12.86
C SER A 33 10.72 4.59 11.40
N ARG A 34 11.47 5.25 10.52
CA ARG A 34 11.17 5.25 9.06
C ARG A 34 11.22 3.85 8.45
N ALA A 35 12.23 3.05 8.82
CA ALA A 35 12.35 1.69 8.32
C ALA A 35 11.17 0.81 8.76
N GLN A 36 10.70 0.98 10.00
CA GLN A 36 9.53 0.27 10.52
C GLN A 36 8.25 0.65 9.77
N GLU A 37 8.01 1.94 9.51
CA GLU A 37 6.84 2.38 8.75
C GLU A 37 6.84 1.79 7.33
N VAL A 38 7.98 1.84 6.63
CA VAL A 38 8.09 1.25 5.29
C VAL A 38 7.91 -0.27 5.34
N ALA A 39 8.55 -0.96 6.27
CA ALA A 39 8.43 -2.41 6.39
C ALA A 39 6.98 -2.85 6.67
N GLY A 40 6.30 -2.16 7.59
CA GLY A 40 4.88 -2.42 7.90
C GLY A 40 3.97 -2.17 6.70
N GLY A 41 4.16 -1.03 6.01
CA GLY A 41 3.40 -0.71 4.79
C GLY A 41 3.63 -1.72 3.66
N GLN A 42 4.88 -2.12 3.43
CA GLN A 42 5.22 -3.12 2.41
C GLN A 42 4.61 -4.49 2.71
N ALA A 43 4.63 -4.93 3.98
CA ALA A 43 3.99 -6.18 4.38
C ALA A 43 2.46 -6.13 4.16
N ALA A 44 1.80 -5.03 4.53
CA ALA A 44 0.38 -4.84 4.29
C ALA A 44 0.04 -4.81 2.79
N LEU A 45 0.86 -4.15 1.97
CA LEU A 45 0.68 -4.11 0.52
C LEU A 45 0.86 -5.49 -0.12
N ALA A 46 1.86 -6.26 0.30
CA ALA A 46 2.06 -7.62 -0.18
C ALA A 46 0.84 -8.51 0.13
N ALA A 47 0.28 -8.41 1.34
CA ALA A 47 -0.94 -9.10 1.71
C ALA A 47 -2.14 -8.68 0.84
N ALA A 48 -2.27 -7.37 0.55
CA ALA A 48 -3.30 -6.85 -0.34
C ALA A 48 -3.20 -7.42 -1.76
N VAL A 49 -1.99 -7.48 -2.33
CA VAL A 49 -1.75 -8.06 -3.65
C VAL A 49 -2.10 -9.55 -3.69
N LEU A 50 -1.71 -10.30 -2.66
CA LEU A 50 -2.07 -11.72 -2.54
C LEU A 50 -3.59 -11.90 -2.45
N ARG A 51 -4.27 -11.08 -1.65
CA ARG A 51 -5.74 -11.10 -1.55
C ARG A 51 -6.40 -10.78 -2.88
N ALA A 52 -5.94 -9.73 -3.58
CA ALA A 52 -6.45 -9.38 -4.91
C ALA A 52 -6.26 -10.53 -5.91
N ARG A 53 -5.15 -11.27 -5.82
CA ARG A 53 -4.90 -12.45 -6.67
C ARG A 53 -5.91 -13.58 -6.43
N GLU A 54 -6.38 -13.76 -5.19
CA GLU A 54 -7.42 -14.76 -4.88
C GLU A 54 -8.80 -14.39 -5.45
N LEU A 55 -9.00 -13.11 -5.79
CA LEU A 55 -10.26 -12.57 -6.30
C LEU A 55 -10.35 -12.53 -7.83
N LEU A 56 -9.24 -12.80 -8.52
CA LEU A 56 -9.12 -12.83 -9.99
C LEU A 56 -9.14 -14.27 -10.50
#